data_AF-A0A8A4KED7-F1
#
_entry.id   AF-A0A8A4KED7-F1
#
_cell.length_a   1.000
_cell.length_b   1.000
_cell.length_c   1.000
_cell.angle_alpha   90.00
_cell.angle_beta   90.00
_cell.angle_gamma   90.00
#
_symmetry.space_group_name_H-M   'P 1'
#
loop_
_entity.id
_entity.type
_entity.pdbx_description
1 polymer ?
#
loop_
_entity_poly.entity_id
_entity_poly.type
_entity_poly.pdbx_seq_one_letter_code
_entity_poly.pdbx_strand_id
1 'polypeptide(L)' 'MDIISNGFLSVHPLTELIFGASLYFPPLFKAVLAGFFLWLLIHPLLRGWLASGDVWHPTLFDLSLFVLCVTASLWLMDHG' A
#
# COMPACT_ATOMS: atom_id res chain seq x y z
N MET A 1 17.72 38.87 17.24
CA MET A 1 16.70 38.23 16.37
C MET A 1 17.28 36.94 15.75
N ASP A 2 17.84 36.05 16.57
CA ASP A 2 18.78 34.99 16.12
C ASP A 2 18.47 33.64 16.79
N ILE A 3 17.55 33.61 17.76
CA ILE A 3 17.10 32.40 18.46
C ILE A 3 16.00 31.67 17.67
N ILE A 4 15.19 32.39 16.90
CA ILE A 4 14.12 31.80 16.07
C ILE A 4 14.69 31.08 14.83
N SER A 5 15.88 31.47 14.34
CA SER A 5 16.47 30.86 13.14
C SER A 5 17.05 29.46 13.41
N ASN A 6 17.45 29.15 14.64
CA ASN A 6 18.13 27.88 14.96
C ASN A 6 17.16 26.75 15.36
N GLY A 7 15.93 27.09 15.79
CA GLY A 7 14.92 26.11 16.18
C GLY A 7 14.21 25.43 15.01
N PHE A 8 14.08 26.13 13.87
CA PHE A 8 13.46 25.58 12.65
C PHE A 8 14.45 24.81 11.77
N LEU A 9 15.75 25.12 11.85
CA LEU A 9 16.77 24.55 10.96
C LEU A 9 17.53 23.34 11.53
N SER A 10 17.29 22.96 12.80
CA SER A 10 17.87 21.75 13.41
C SER A 10 16.93 20.53 13.34
N VAL A 11 16.13 20.48 12.28
CA VAL A 11 15.37 19.30 11.93
C VAL A 11 16.31 18.36 11.17
N HIS A 12 16.82 17.34 11.85
CA HIS A 12 17.71 16.36 11.24
C HIS A 12 16.93 15.67 10.10
N PRO A 13 17.44 15.60 8.86
CA PRO A 13 16.70 15.05 7.72
C PRO A 13 16.23 13.59 7.93
N LEU A 14 16.91 12.87 8.82
CA LEU A 14 16.52 11.52 9.24
C LEU A 14 15.27 11.53 10.13
N THR A 15 15.12 12.53 11.01
CA THR A 15 13.96 12.64 11.90
C THR A 15 12.68 12.87 11.10
N GLU A 16 12.71 13.74 10.09
CA GLU A 16 11.55 13.97 9.21
C GLU A 16 11.23 12.75 8.35
N LEU A 17 12.25 12.05 7.88
CA LEU A 17 12.07 10.81 7.12
C LEU A 17 11.42 9.72 7.99
N ILE A 18 11.88 9.57 9.23
CA ILE A 18 11.32 8.61 10.19
C ILE A 18 9.89 9.01 10.58
N PHE A 19 9.64 10.31 10.79
CA PHE A 19 8.31 10.81 11.11
C PHE A 19 7.31 10.58 9.96
N GLY A 20 7.69 10.94 8.74
CA GLY A 20 6.89 10.69 7.54
C GLY A 20 6.66 9.19 7.33
N ALA A 21 7.70 8.37 7.45
CA ALA A 21 7.56 6.92 7.39
C ALA A 21 6.59 6.42 8.48
N SER A 22 6.72 6.87 9.72
CA SER A 22 5.82 6.48 10.81
C SER A 22 4.38 6.95 10.63
N LEU A 23 4.14 8.02 9.87
CA LEU A 23 2.79 8.52 9.60
C LEU A 23 2.09 7.70 8.50
N TYR A 24 2.81 7.42 7.40
CA TYR A 24 2.24 6.71 6.26
C TYR A 24 2.28 5.19 6.40
N PHE A 25 3.29 4.63 7.08
CA PHE A 25 3.46 3.19 7.17
C PHE A 25 2.32 2.48 7.91
N PRO A 26 1.79 2.97 9.05
CA PRO A 26 0.68 2.30 9.74
C PRO A 26 -0.62 2.18 8.91
N PRO A 27 -1.16 3.26 8.30
CA PRO A 27 -2.37 3.14 7.47
C PRO A 27 -2.12 2.34 6.19
N LEU A 28 -0.96 2.50 5.56
CA LEU A 28 -0.62 1.76 4.33
C LEU A 28 -0.44 0.26 4.62
N PHE A 29 0.19 -0.10 5.75
CA PHE A 29 0.31 -1.48 6.20
C PHE A 29 -1.05 -2.13 6.46
N LYS A 30 -1.97 -1.40 7.12
CA LYS A 30 -3.36 -1.85 7.31
C LYS A 30 -4.08 -2.07 5.98
N ALA A 31 -3.92 -1.16 5.02
CA ALA A 31 -4.52 -1.29 3.68
C ALA A 31 -3.95 -2.47 2.90
N VAL A 32 -2.64 -2.75 3.00
CA VAL A 32 -2.00 -3.92 2.38
C VAL A 32 -2.52 -5.21 2.99
N LEU A 33 -2.64 -5.29 4.33
CA LEU A 33 -3.20 -6.45 5.00
C LEU A 33 -4.65 -6.70 4.58
N ALA A 34 -5.50 -5.67 4.57
CA ALA A 34 -6.88 -5.80 4.13
C ALA A 34 -7.00 -6.12 2.63
N GLY A 35 -6.17 -5.53 1.78
CA GLY A 35 -6.03 -5.88 0.37
C GLY A 35 -5.60 -7.34 0.16
N PHE A 36 -4.73 -7.87 1.02
CA PHE A 36 -4.32 -9.27 1.01
C PHE A 36 -5.50 -10.21 1.34
N PHE A 37 -6.35 -9.87 2.31
CA PHE A 37 -7.56 -10.65 2.58
C PHE A 37 -8.56 -10.62 1.41
N LEU A 38 -8.76 -9.45 0.78
CA LEU A 38 -9.60 -9.33 -0.42
C LEU A 38 -9.04 -10.15 -1.58
N TRP A 39 -7.73 -10.08 -1.80
CA TRP A 39 -7.05 -10.85 -2.83
C TRP A 39 -7.17 -12.36 -2.59
N LEU A 40 -7.04 -12.83 -1.34
CA LEU A 40 -7.27 -14.24 -1.00
C LEU A 40 -8.67 -14.73 -1.35
N LEU A 41 -9.69 -13.87 -1.30
CA LEU A 41 -11.04 -14.20 -1.76
C LEU A 41 -11.11 -14.28 -3.29
N ILE A 42 -10.45 -13.38 -4.01
CA ILE A 42 -10.58 -13.26 -5.48
C ILE A 42 -9.66 -14.24 -6.24
N HIS A 43 -8.47 -14.48 -5.72
CA HIS A 43 -7.44 -15.32 -6.35
C HIS A 43 -7.92 -16.75 -6.69
N PRO A 44 -8.63 -17.47 -5.80
CA PRO A 44 -9.15 -18.81 -6.11
C PRO A 44 -10.18 -18.83 -7.24
N LEU A 45 -11.02 -17.78 -7.37
CA LEU A 45 -11.99 -17.69 -8.46
C LEU A 45 -11.30 -17.48 -9.80
N LEU A 46 -10.27 -16.62 -9.83
CA LEU A 46 -9.51 -16.34 -11.04
C LEU A 46 -8.50 -17.41 -11.40
N ARG A 47 -8.11 -18.26 -10.44
CA ARG A 47 -7.23 -19.40 -10.69
C ARG A 47 -7.82 -20.39 -11.71
N GLY A 48 -9.14 -20.56 -11.75
CA GLY A 48 -9.80 -21.37 -12.78
C GLY A 48 -9.63 -20.79 -14.18
N TRP A 49 -9.76 -19.46 -14.30
CA TRP A 49 -9.57 -18.74 -15.55
C TRP A 49 -8.10 -18.71 -15.98
N LEU A 50 -7.18 -18.48 -15.05
CA LEU A 50 -5.74 -18.54 -15.30
C LEU A 50 -5.28 -19.92 -15.78
N ALA A 51 -5.86 -20.99 -15.22
CA ALA A 51 -5.56 -22.36 -15.62
C ALA A 51 -6.16 -22.74 -16.99
N SER A 52 -7.00 -21.89 -17.57
CA SER A 52 -7.63 -22.12 -18.88
C SER A 52 -6.66 -21.90 -20.07
N GLY A 53 -5.44 -21.42 -19.81
CA GLY A 53 -4.39 -21.25 -20.83
C GLY A 53 -4.52 -20.02 -21.73
N ASP A 54 -5.57 -19.22 -21.55
CA ASP A 54 -5.87 -18.02 -22.34
C ASP A 54 -5.11 -16.77 -21.85
N VAL A 55 -4.43 -16.87 -20.70
CA VAL A 55 -3.69 -15.76 -20.06
C VAL A 55 -2.19 -15.92 -20.31
N TRP A 56 -1.58 -14.94 -20.99
CA TRP A 56 -0.17 -14.98 -21.40
C TRP A 56 0.83 -14.93 -20.22
N HIS A 57 0.57 -14.08 -19.20
CA HIS A 57 1.40 -13.97 -18.00
C HIS A 57 0.55 -14.05 -16.71
N PRO A 58 0.27 -15.26 -16.21
CA PRO A 58 -0.57 -15.47 -15.02
C PRO A 58 -0.09 -14.71 -13.78
N THR A 59 1.23 -14.62 -13.57
CA THR A 59 1.81 -13.94 -12.40
C THR A 59 1.68 -12.42 -12.45
N LEU A 60 1.80 -11.81 -13.63
CA LEU A 60 1.64 -10.35 -13.80
C LEU A 60 0.20 -9.91 -13.56
N PHE A 61 -0.75 -10.73 -14.00
CA PHE A 61 -2.17 -10.49 -13.77
C PHE A 61 -2.54 -10.63 -12.28
N ASP A 62 -1.97 -11.62 -11.59
CA ASP A 62 -2.18 -11.79 -10.15
C ASP A 62 -1.61 -10.60 -9.35
N LEU A 63 -0.43 -10.10 -9.73
CA LEU A 63 0.18 -8.92 -9.12
C LEU A 63 -0.66 -7.66 -9.33
N SER A 64 -1.16 -7.41 -10.54
CA SER A 64 -2.00 -6.24 -10.80
C SER A 64 -3.31 -6.30 -10.02
N LEU A 65 -3.90 -7.49 -9.88
CA LEU A 65 -5.10 -7.70 -9.10
C LEU A 65 -4.86 -7.47 -7.60
N PHE A 66 -3.73 -7.94 -7.09
CA PHE A 66 -3.30 -7.65 -5.73
C PHE A 66 -3.19 -6.13 -5.50
N VAL A 67 -2.54 -5.39 -6.40
CA VAL A 67 -2.42 -3.92 -6.30
C VAL A 67 -3.79 -3.23 -6.36
N LEU A 68 -4.72 -3.71 -7.20
CA LEU A 68 -6.10 -3.20 -7.23
C LEU A 68 -6.83 -3.44 -5.91
N CYS A 69 -6.66 -4.61 -5.28
CA CYS A 69 -7.25 -4.90 -3.97
C CYS A 69 -6.68 -4.01 -2.87
N VAL A 70 -5.37 -3.77 -2.86
CA VAL A 70 -4.71 -2.85 -1.92
C VAL A 70 -5.23 -1.42 -2.11
N THR A 71 -5.36 -0.96 -3.37
CA THR A 71 -5.89 0.38 -3.68
C THR A 71 -7.35 0.53 -3.27
N ALA A 72 -8.19 -0.48 -3.55
CA ALA A 72 -9.59 -0.49 -3.12
C ALA A 72 -9.71 -0.50 -1.59
N SER A 73 -8.86 -1.26 -0.90
CA SER A 73 -8.82 -1.28 0.56
C SER A 73 -8.36 0.05 1.16
N LEU A 74 -7.39 0.72 0.53
CA LEU A 74 -6.94 2.04 0.96
C LEU A 74 -8.07 3.07 0.80
N TRP A 75 -8.76 3.05 -0.35
CA TRP A 75 -9.91 3.91 -0.61
C TRP A 75 -11.04 3.67 0.41
N LEU A 76 -11.34 2.40 0.71
CA LEU A 76 -12.35 2.04 1.70
C LEU A 76 -11.97 2.51 3.12
N MET A 77 -10.69 2.48 3.48
CA MET A 77 -10.21 2.98 4.78
C MET A 77 -10.20 4.52 4.87
N ASP A 78 -10.08 5.21 3.74
CA ASP A 78 -10.11 6.67 3.67
C ASP A 78 -11.54 7.22 3.71
N HIS A 79 -12.49 6.51 3.10
CA HIS A 79 -13.91 6.88 3.01
C HIS A 79 -14.82 6.21 4.07
N GLY A 80 -14.25 5.35 4.93
CA GLY A 80 -14.96 4.53 5.92
C GLY A 80 -14.91 5.04 7.35
#